data_AF-A0A4Y9NBT8-F1
#
_entry.id   AF-A0A4Y9NBT8-F1
#
_cell.length_a   1.000
_cell.length_b   1.000
_cell.length_c   1.000
_cell.angle_alpha   90.00
_cell.angle_beta   90.00
_cell.angle_gamma   90.00
#
_symmetry.space_group_name_H-M   'P 1'
#
loop_
_entity.id
_entity.type
_entity.pdbx_description
1 polymer ?
#
loop_
_entity_poly.entity_id
_entity_poly.type
_entity_poly.pdbx_seq_one_letter_code
_entity_poly.pdbx_strand_id
1 'polypeptide(L)'
;MLVWPAAALLGFFLCTAVVVVLGASSTARYEFARNGAREPRRPAPRAEAHPAGSRPAGATSGAAEGQARRQAVALAVRPAPATAPAPEPVAGPAWWLVDEAARVLAGPFADQVDADWAALAGDLVAVAVFGTRRPDATIAPRPSPADRAWLSELGDQLDRLPEDWDALLSDTDPLTTLVVEVAAALVEAGLPLYDAAQGRPAGGVCLVPETGCSGVLVSWRTHDRMGVHGLRGAAAGTAVQQLMNAAVADSLVRLGFVVQTFGATGCSLVTALR
;
A
#
# COMPACT_ATOMS: atom_id res chain seq x y z
N MET A 1 27.78 -44.45 -13.88
CA MET A 1 26.43 -44.00 -14.25
C MET A 1 25.54 -43.64 -13.05
N LEU A 2 25.84 -44.02 -11.80
CA LEU A 2 25.01 -43.68 -10.60
C LEU A 2 25.24 -42.29 -9.98
N VAL A 3 26.26 -41.54 -10.39
CA VAL A 3 26.58 -40.22 -9.76
C VAL A 3 25.56 -39.14 -10.15
N TRP A 4 24.94 -39.28 -11.32
CA TRP A 4 23.97 -38.33 -11.86
C TRP A 4 22.62 -38.31 -11.12
N PRO A 5 21.97 -39.46 -10.83
CA PRO A 5 20.72 -39.46 -10.06
C PRO A 5 20.92 -39.00 -8.62
N ALA A 6 22.08 -39.27 -8.00
CA ALA A 6 22.40 -38.80 -6.65
C ALA A 6 22.52 -37.27 -6.58
N ALA A 7 23.17 -36.65 -7.57
CA ALA A 7 23.28 -35.19 -7.66
C ALA A 7 21.91 -34.52 -7.88
N ALA A 8 21.04 -35.12 -8.69
CA ALA A 8 19.68 -34.61 -8.93
C ALA A 8 18.82 -34.67 -7.65
N LEU A 9 18.89 -35.77 -6.90
CA LEU A 9 18.18 -35.90 -5.63
C LEU A 9 18.69 -34.90 -4.58
N LEU A 10 20.01 -34.73 -4.47
CA LEU A 10 20.60 -33.75 -3.55
C LEU A 10 20.15 -32.32 -3.89
N GLY A 11 20.19 -31.95 -5.17
CA GLY A 11 19.71 -30.66 -5.65
C GLY A 11 18.22 -30.44 -5.38
N PHE A 12 17.39 -31.47 -5.60
CA PHE A 12 15.96 -31.43 -5.30
C PHE A 12 15.71 -31.18 -3.81
N PHE A 13 16.34 -31.95 -2.91
CA PHE A 13 16.18 -31.76 -1.47
C PHE A 13 16.67 -30.40 -0.99
N LEU A 14 17.79 -29.90 -1.56
CA LEU A 14 18.30 -28.57 -1.25
C LEU A 14 17.27 -27.49 -1.64
N CYS A 15 16.73 -27.55 -2.87
CA CYS A 15 15.70 -26.62 -3.33
C CYS A 15 14.42 -26.72 -2.49
N THR A 16 13.96 -27.92 -2.15
CA THR A 16 12.78 -28.11 -1.29
C THR A 16 12.99 -27.52 0.10
N ALA A 17 14.16 -27.74 0.71
CA ALA A 17 14.50 -27.16 2.00
C ALA A 17 14.52 -25.63 1.96
N VAL A 18 15.10 -25.03 0.91
CA VAL A 18 15.09 -23.58 0.71
C VAL A 18 13.68 -23.04 0.58
N VAL A 19 12.81 -23.68 -0.21
CA VAL A 19 11.41 -23.27 -0.38
C VAL A 19 10.64 -23.35 0.95
N VAL A 20 10.85 -24.40 1.74
CA VAL A 20 10.20 -24.57 3.05
C VAL A 20 10.66 -23.50 4.04
N VAL A 21 11.96 -23.22 4.10
CA VAL A 21 12.52 -22.17 4.98
C VAL A 21 12.04 -20.78 4.56
N LEU A 22 12.05 -20.49 3.25
CA LEU A 22 11.59 -19.21 2.73
C LEU A 22 10.08 -19.03 2.97
N GLY A 23 9.28 -20.08 2.74
CA GLY A 23 7.85 -20.11 3.06
C GLY A 23 7.59 -19.88 4.55
N ALA A 24 8.28 -20.60 5.44
CA ALA A 24 8.12 -20.44 6.89
C ALA A 24 8.51 -19.03 7.37
N SER A 25 9.57 -18.44 6.82
CA SER A 25 9.99 -17.07 7.16
C SER A 25 9.00 -16.00 6.68
N SER A 26 8.33 -16.25 5.54
CA SER A 26 7.30 -15.36 4.98
C SER A 26 6.01 -15.42 5.79
N THR A 27 5.61 -16.61 6.24
CA THR A 27 4.41 -16.79 7.07
C THR A 27 4.60 -16.21 8.47
N ALA A 28 5.79 -16.28 9.04
CA ALA A 28 6.09 -15.66 10.33
C ALA A 28 5.91 -14.13 10.27
N ARG A 29 6.42 -13.46 9.23
CA ARG A 29 6.21 -12.02 9.01
C ARG A 29 4.73 -11.65 8.87
N TYR A 30 3.96 -12.50 8.18
CA TYR A 30 2.52 -12.29 8.00
C TYR A 30 1.74 -12.49 9.31
N GLU A 31 2.06 -13.51 10.10
CA GLU A 31 1.41 -13.76 11.39
C GLU A 31 1.75 -12.72 12.45
N PHE A 32 2.98 -12.19 12.46
CA PHE A 32 3.35 -11.07 13.34
C PHE A 32 2.60 -9.78 12.97
N ALA A 33 2.46 -9.48 11.68
CA ALA A 33 1.66 -8.35 11.21
C ALA A 33 0.16 -8.53 11.53
N ARG A 34 -0.37 -9.76 11.38
CA ARG A 34 -1.79 -10.08 11.59
C ARG A 34 -2.18 -10.13 13.08
N ASN A 35 -1.32 -10.63 13.96
CA ASN A 35 -1.61 -10.73 15.39
C ASN A 35 -1.53 -9.37 16.11
N GLY A 36 -0.76 -8.41 15.58
CA GLY A 36 -0.71 -7.03 16.11
C GLY A 36 -1.99 -6.22 15.84
N ALA A 37 -2.74 -6.56 14.79
CA ALA A 37 -3.95 -5.83 14.39
C ALA A 37 -5.24 -6.25 15.14
N ARG A 38 -5.20 -7.33 15.95
CA ARG A 38 -6.39 -7.97 16.55
C ARG A 38 -6.60 -7.73 18.05
N GLU A 39 -5.89 -6.80 18.70
CA GLU A 39 -6.22 -6.45 20.09
C GLU A 39 -7.64 -5.85 20.19
N PRO A 40 -8.49 -6.31 21.14
CA PRO A 40 -9.90 -5.94 21.20
C PRO A 40 -10.07 -4.45 21.55
N ARG A 41 -10.62 -3.71 20.59
CA ARG A 41 -10.97 -2.28 20.72
C ARG A 41 -12.00 -2.10 21.83
N ARG A 42 -11.55 -1.64 23.00
CA ARG A 42 -12.40 -1.15 24.09
C ARG A 42 -13.12 0.13 23.62
N PRO A 43 -14.43 0.32 23.87
CA PRO A 43 -15.16 1.45 23.30
C PRO A 43 -14.72 2.78 23.94
N ALA A 44 -14.32 3.73 23.09
CA ALA A 44 -14.03 5.11 23.47
C ALA A 44 -15.34 5.93 23.52
N PRO A 45 -15.47 6.90 24.44
CA PRO A 45 -16.68 7.70 24.59
C PRO A 45 -16.84 8.71 23.43
N ARG A 46 -18.09 8.87 22.97
CA ARG A 46 -18.52 9.84 21.96
C ARG A 46 -18.12 11.26 22.37
N ALA A 47 -17.36 11.93 21.52
CA ALA A 47 -17.22 13.38 21.51
C ALA A 47 -17.92 13.92 20.25
N GLU A 48 -19.15 14.40 20.44
CA GLU A 48 -19.85 15.23 19.48
C GLU A 48 -19.26 16.65 19.53
N ALA A 49 -18.89 17.20 18.36
CA ALA A 49 -19.08 18.60 17.94
C ALA A 49 -18.01 19.04 16.92
N HIS A 50 -18.37 19.00 15.65
CA HIS A 50 -17.99 20.02 14.66
C HIS A 50 -19.24 20.90 14.46
N PRO A 51 -19.16 22.20 14.09
CA PRO A 51 -18.53 22.58 12.83
C PRO A 51 -17.93 24.01 12.70
N ALA A 52 -17.18 24.15 11.59
CA ALA A 52 -17.15 25.30 10.68
C ALA A 52 -16.33 26.57 11.00
N GLY A 53 -15.32 26.80 10.15
CA GLY A 53 -15.36 27.91 9.19
C GLY A 53 -14.58 29.18 9.54
N SER A 54 -13.42 29.39 8.92
CA SER A 54 -12.98 30.72 8.45
C SER A 54 -11.67 30.68 7.64
N ARG A 55 -11.72 31.25 6.43
CA ARG A 55 -10.61 31.76 5.60
C ARG A 55 -11.23 32.92 4.77
N PRO A 56 -10.45 33.80 4.12
CA PRO A 56 -9.12 34.35 4.41
C PRO A 56 -9.06 35.89 4.17
N ALA A 57 -7.91 36.55 4.41
CA ALA A 57 -7.60 37.84 3.77
C ALA A 57 -6.08 38.11 3.66
N GLY A 58 -5.59 38.16 2.42
CA GLY A 58 -4.89 39.35 1.87
C GLY A 58 -3.40 39.62 2.14
N ALA A 59 -2.70 39.89 1.02
CA ALA A 59 -1.42 40.63 0.85
C ALA A 59 -0.11 39.87 1.13
N THR A 60 0.94 39.90 0.29
CA THR A 60 1.25 40.69 -0.91
C THR A 60 2.40 40.03 -1.68
N SER A 61 2.38 40.19 -3.00
CA SER A 61 3.46 39.83 -3.93
C SER A 61 4.69 40.73 -3.76
N GLY A 62 5.87 40.13 -3.73
CA GLY A 62 7.15 40.80 -3.96
C GLY A 62 7.95 40.00 -4.98
N ALA A 63 8.00 40.50 -6.22
CA ALA A 63 8.84 39.99 -7.29
C ALA A 63 10.29 40.42 -7.06
N ALA A 64 11.23 39.48 -7.20
CA ALA A 64 12.62 39.76 -7.52
C ALA A 64 13.16 38.62 -8.40
N GLU A 65 13.37 38.95 -9.67
CA GLU A 65 14.10 38.16 -10.66
C GLU A 65 15.57 38.01 -10.23
N GLY A 66 16.19 36.87 -10.56
CA GLY A 66 17.65 36.78 -10.49
C GLY A 66 18.23 35.37 -10.45
N GLN A 67 18.70 34.93 -11.61
CA GLN A 67 19.83 33.99 -11.78
C GLN A 67 19.53 32.48 -11.67
N ALA A 68 19.30 31.88 -12.85
CA ALA A 68 19.58 30.48 -13.10
C ALA A 68 21.05 30.18 -12.80
N ARG A 69 21.31 29.46 -11.71
CA ARG A 69 22.60 28.82 -11.43
C ARG A 69 22.37 27.33 -11.33
N ARG A 70 22.80 26.59 -12.37
CA ARG A 70 22.96 25.14 -12.32
C ARG A 70 23.94 24.84 -11.18
N GLN A 71 23.43 24.45 -10.02
CA GLN A 71 24.24 23.90 -8.94
C GLN A 71 24.39 22.40 -9.20
N ALA A 72 25.64 22.01 -9.45
CA ALA A 72 26.06 20.62 -9.45
C ALA A 72 25.67 19.99 -8.11
N VAL A 73 25.15 18.76 -8.17
CA VAL A 73 24.79 17.95 -7.01
C VAL A 73 26.06 17.69 -6.20
N ALA A 74 26.26 18.45 -5.13
CA ALA A 74 27.30 18.16 -4.16
C ALA A 74 26.88 16.87 -3.43
N LEU A 75 27.69 15.82 -3.58
CA LEU A 75 27.63 14.62 -2.74
C LEU A 75 27.69 15.07 -1.27
N ALA A 76 26.57 14.95 -0.57
CA ALA A 76 26.52 15.19 0.86
C ALA A 76 27.31 14.08 1.57
N VAL A 77 28.54 14.39 1.97
CA VAL A 77 29.29 13.56 2.91
C VAL A 77 28.65 13.77 4.29
N ARG A 78 27.94 12.74 4.81
CA ARG A 78 27.46 12.71 6.20
C ARG A 78 28.70 12.75 7.13
N PRO A 79 28.79 13.69 8.09
CA PRO A 79 29.81 13.61 9.14
C PRO A 79 29.59 12.33 9.95
N ALA A 80 30.67 11.64 10.30
CA ALA A 80 30.62 10.49 11.21
C ALA A 80 29.92 10.88 12.52
N PRO A 81 29.06 10.02 13.09
CA PRO A 81 28.34 10.37 14.31
C PRO A 81 29.33 10.52 15.47
N ALA A 82 29.34 11.69 16.09
CA ALA A 82 29.88 11.84 17.43
C ALA A 82 29.03 10.98 18.38
N THR A 83 29.69 10.23 19.27
CA THR A 83 29.05 9.43 20.31
C THR A 83 28.10 10.33 21.12
N ALA A 84 26.81 10.28 20.80
CA ALA A 84 25.78 11.00 21.51
C ALA A 84 25.55 10.35 22.89
N PRO A 85 25.32 11.13 23.95
CA PRO A 85 24.87 10.59 25.22
C PRO A 85 23.56 9.80 25.05
N ALA A 86 23.38 8.77 25.87
CA ALA A 86 22.24 7.86 25.80
C ALA A 86 20.91 8.64 25.70
N PRO A 87 20.05 8.36 24.69
CA PRO A 87 18.84 9.12 24.48
C PRO A 87 17.89 8.96 25.68
N GLU A 88 17.33 10.08 26.13
CA GLU A 88 16.19 10.09 27.04
C GLU A 88 15.09 9.15 26.51
N PRO A 89 14.28 8.53 27.39
CA PRO A 89 13.21 7.65 26.95
C PRO A 89 12.26 8.42 26.02
N VAL A 90 12.34 8.12 24.71
CA VAL A 90 11.46 8.71 23.71
C VAL A 90 10.03 8.34 24.08
N ALA A 91 9.27 9.33 24.53
CA ALA A 91 7.89 9.19 24.97
C ALA A 91 6.93 9.09 23.76
N GLY A 92 7.16 8.12 22.87
CA GLY A 92 6.36 7.93 21.68
C GLY A 92 6.83 6.77 20.80
N PRO A 93 6.04 6.38 19.79
CA PRO A 93 6.45 5.38 18.81
C PRO A 93 7.66 5.85 18.01
N ALA A 94 8.64 4.96 17.79
CA ALA A 94 9.84 5.22 17.01
C ALA A 94 10.28 3.96 16.26
N TRP A 95 11.32 4.07 15.41
CA TRP A 95 11.93 2.93 14.74
C TRP A 95 12.94 2.23 15.65
N TRP A 96 12.83 0.92 15.77
CA TRP A 96 13.72 0.07 16.58
C TRP A 96 14.18 -1.11 15.75
N LEU A 97 15.42 -1.55 15.96
CA LEU A 97 15.87 -2.84 15.47
C LEU A 97 15.54 -3.90 16.50
N VAL A 98 14.88 -4.98 16.08
CA VAL A 98 14.54 -6.12 16.93
C VAL A 98 15.11 -7.42 16.39
N ASP A 99 15.43 -8.34 17.29
CA ASP A 99 15.79 -9.72 16.94
C ASP A 99 14.56 -10.59 16.60
N GLU A 100 14.78 -11.86 16.29
CA GLU A 100 13.72 -12.84 16.02
C GLU A 100 12.76 -13.04 17.21
N ALA A 101 13.20 -12.75 18.43
CA ALA A 101 12.37 -12.80 19.64
C ALA A 101 11.65 -11.48 19.93
N ALA A 102 11.64 -10.54 18.97
CA ALA A 102 11.06 -9.20 19.07
C ALA A 102 11.65 -8.33 20.20
N ARG A 103 12.89 -8.61 20.63
CA ARG A 103 13.61 -7.83 21.63
C ARG A 103 14.40 -6.72 20.95
N VAL A 104 14.38 -5.53 21.56
CA VAL A 104 15.11 -4.37 21.05
C VAL A 104 16.61 -4.60 21.14
N LEU A 105 17.26 -4.56 19.98
CA LEU A 105 18.71 -4.58 19.82
C LEU A 105 19.30 -3.16 19.77
N ALA A 106 18.63 -2.24 19.08
CA ALA A 106 19.08 -0.85 18.92
C ALA A 106 17.92 0.11 18.60
N GLY A 107 18.17 1.40 18.78
CA GLY A 107 17.23 2.49 18.52
C GLY A 107 17.12 3.45 19.71
N PRO A 108 16.25 4.47 19.62
CA PRO A 108 15.34 4.73 18.51
C PRO A 108 16.07 5.35 17.30
N PHE A 109 15.64 5.00 16.09
CA PHE A 109 16.10 5.58 14.82
C PHE A 109 15.11 6.62 14.29
N ALA A 110 15.61 7.56 13.48
CA ALA A 110 14.80 8.63 12.89
C ALA A 110 13.81 8.09 11.85
N ASP A 111 14.27 7.16 11.01
CA ASP A 111 13.46 6.49 9.99
C ASP A 111 13.88 5.02 9.81
N GLN A 112 13.14 4.30 8.97
CA GLN A 112 13.38 2.89 8.68
C GLN A 112 14.72 2.68 7.97
N VAL A 113 15.10 3.60 7.08
CA VAL A 113 16.32 3.48 6.28
C VAL A 113 17.55 3.59 7.17
N ASP A 114 17.57 4.54 8.10
CA ASP A 114 18.63 4.67 9.11
C ASP A 114 18.73 3.42 10.01
N ALA A 115 17.59 2.80 10.37
CA ALA A 115 17.58 1.54 11.11
C ALA A 115 18.16 0.37 10.29
N ASP A 116 17.72 0.20 9.04
CA ASP A 116 18.19 -0.86 8.15
C ASP A 116 19.69 -0.70 7.84
N TRP A 117 20.18 0.53 7.65
CA TRP A 117 21.61 0.80 7.51
C TRP A 117 22.41 0.43 8.76
N ALA A 118 21.87 0.71 9.96
CA ALA A 118 22.52 0.32 11.20
C ALA A 118 22.58 -1.19 11.38
N ALA A 119 21.52 -1.92 10.97
CA ALA A 119 21.52 -3.38 10.98
C ALA A 119 22.58 -3.94 10.03
N LEU A 120 22.64 -3.43 8.80
CA LEU A 120 23.62 -3.86 7.80
C LEU A 120 25.06 -3.56 8.23
N ALA A 121 25.33 -2.36 8.74
CA ALA A 121 26.67 -1.96 9.18
C ALA A 121 27.14 -2.74 10.43
N GLY A 122 26.19 -3.16 11.27
CA GLY A 122 26.46 -3.96 12.46
C GLY A 122 26.44 -5.48 12.24
N ASP A 123 26.20 -5.95 11.00
CA ASP A 123 25.97 -7.36 10.67
C ASP A 123 24.91 -8.02 11.59
N LEU A 124 23.86 -7.25 11.93
CA LEU A 124 22.79 -7.68 12.81
C LEU A 124 21.72 -8.43 12.04
N VAL A 125 21.37 -9.63 12.50
CA VAL A 125 20.15 -10.33 12.06
C VAL A 125 18.96 -9.71 12.78
N ALA A 126 18.49 -8.57 12.25
CA ALA A 126 17.47 -7.75 12.86
C ALA A 126 16.46 -7.22 11.83
N VAL A 127 15.28 -6.84 12.30
CA VAL A 127 14.25 -6.19 11.48
C VAL A 127 13.90 -4.83 12.10
N ALA A 128 13.75 -3.81 11.25
CA ALA A 128 13.23 -2.52 11.68
C ALA A 128 11.72 -2.57 11.94
N VAL A 129 11.32 -2.17 13.15
CA VAL A 129 9.91 -2.15 13.57
C VAL A 129 9.57 -0.77 14.15
N PHE A 130 8.47 -0.18 13.66
CA PHE A 130 7.93 1.04 14.23
C PHE A 130 7.00 0.71 15.40
N GLY A 131 7.24 1.29 16.57
CA GLY A 131 6.41 1.02 17.73
C GLY A 131 6.89 1.64 19.03
N THR A 132 6.16 1.35 20.10
CA THR A 132 6.48 1.80 21.46
C THR A 132 7.21 0.71 22.20
N ARG A 133 8.41 1.01 22.71
CA ARG A 133 9.17 0.10 23.54
C ARG A 133 8.47 -0.12 24.89
N ARG A 134 8.25 -1.39 25.23
CA ARG A 134 7.68 -1.81 26.52
C ARG A 134 8.78 -1.99 27.57
N PRO A 135 8.43 -2.01 28.88
CA PRO A 135 9.40 -2.23 29.96
C PRO A 135 10.14 -3.57 29.89
N ASP A 136 9.55 -4.57 29.25
CA ASP A 136 10.14 -5.91 29.01
C ASP A 136 11.14 -5.94 27.84
N ALA A 137 11.52 -4.77 27.31
CA ALA A 137 12.38 -4.58 26.15
C ALA A 137 11.83 -5.14 24.83
N THR A 138 10.53 -5.47 24.75
CA THR A 138 9.84 -5.77 23.50
C THR A 138 9.26 -4.50 22.87
N ILE A 139 8.87 -4.58 21.59
CA ILE A 139 8.14 -3.50 20.91
C ILE A 139 6.66 -3.87 20.83
N ALA A 140 5.79 -2.95 21.24
CA ALA A 140 4.39 -2.96 20.82
C ALA A 140 4.29 -2.29 19.44
N PRO A 141 4.03 -3.03 18.35
CA PRO A 141 4.01 -2.46 17.01
C PRO A 141 2.93 -1.39 16.87
N ARG A 142 3.22 -0.36 16.07
CA ARG A 142 2.27 0.68 15.69
C ARG A 142 2.36 0.86 14.17
N PRO A 143 1.26 1.27 13.50
CA PRO A 143 1.34 1.67 12.10
C PRO A 143 2.40 2.75 11.92
N SER A 144 3.34 2.52 10.99
CA SER A 144 4.40 3.46 10.68
C SER A 144 3.83 4.74 10.06
N PRO A 145 4.59 5.85 10.00
CA PRO A 145 4.16 7.03 9.25
C PRO A 145 3.80 6.72 7.79
N ALA A 146 4.54 5.81 7.14
CA ALA A 146 4.26 5.36 5.78
C ALA A 146 2.94 4.56 5.72
N ASP A 147 2.72 3.62 6.64
CA ASP A 147 1.47 2.85 6.69
C ASP A 147 0.26 3.76 6.91
N ARG A 148 0.39 4.77 7.78
CA ARG A 148 -0.69 5.74 8.01
C ARG A 148 -0.98 6.59 6.78
N ALA A 149 0.05 7.03 6.07
CA ALA A 149 -0.11 7.76 4.82
C ALA A 149 -0.78 6.88 3.75
N TRP A 150 -0.36 5.61 3.64
CA TRP A 150 -0.99 4.62 2.77
C TRP A 150 -2.47 4.39 3.10
N LEU A 151 -2.80 4.17 4.37
CA LEU A 151 -4.19 3.99 4.80
C LEU A 151 -5.05 5.23 4.56
N SER A 152 -4.48 6.43 4.68
CA SER A 152 -5.16 7.68 4.33
C SER A 152 -5.45 7.76 2.84
N GLU A 153 -4.46 7.48 1.98
CA GLU A 153 -4.65 7.46 0.53
C GLU A 153 -5.67 6.40 0.11
N LEU A 154 -5.61 5.20 0.69
CA LEU A 154 -6.58 4.15 0.41
C LEU A 154 -8.00 4.57 0.83
N GLY A 155 -8.15 5.23 1.99
CA GLY A 155 -9.42 5.82 2.40
C GLY A 155 -9.94 6.84 1.38
N ASP A 156 -9.10 7.78 0.97
CA ASP A 156 -9.43 8.82 -0.03
C ASP A 156 -9.79 8.22 -1.41
N GLN A 157 -9.34 7.00 -1.71
CA GLN A 157 -9.70 6.26 -2.92
C GLN A 157 -11.01 5.50 -2.74
N LEU A 158 -11.24 4.87 -1.59
CA LEU A 158 -12.50 4.17 -1.30
C LEU A 158 -13.69 5.14 -1.21
N ASP A 159 -13.48 6.35 -0.70
CA ASP A 159 -14.48 7.44 -0.67
C ASP A 159 -14.96 7.87 -2.07
N ARG A 160 -14.28 7.43 -3.14
CA ARG A 160 -14.67 7.69 -4.54
C ARG A 160 -15.67 6.69 -5.10
N LEU A 161 -15.86 5.57 -4.41
CA LEU A 161 -16.83 4.56 -4.80
C LEU A 161 -18.25 5.16 -4.78
N PRO A 162 -19.16 4.70 -5.66
CA PRO A 162 -20.55 5.14 -5.65
C PRO A 162 -21.24 4.96 -4.28
N GLU A 163 -22.11 5.90 -3.90
CA GLU A 163 -22.86 5.83 -2.63
C GLU A 163 -23.74 4.57 -2.50
N ASP A 164 -24.14 3.98 -3.63
CA ASP A 164 -24.97 2.76 -3.67
C ASP A 164 -24.28 1.54 -3.03
N TRP A 165 -22.95 1.57 -2.83
CA TRP A 165 -22.20 0.52 -2.16
C TRP A 165 -22.67 0.27 -0.71
N ASP A 166 -22.88 1.34 0.05
CA ASP A 166 -23.32 1.26 1.46
C ASP A 166 -24.75 0.72 1.59
N ALA A 167 -25.56 0.90 0.55
CA ALA A 167 -26.92 0.34 0.47
C ALA A 167 -26.93 -1.13 0.06
N LEU A 168 -25.94 -1.58 -0.71
CA LEU A 168 -25.87 -2.92 -1.28
C LEU A 168 -25.15 -3.91 -0.38
N LEU A 169 -24.11 -3.48 0.36
CA LEU A 169 -23.26 -4.36 1.15
C LEU A 169 -23.13 -3.88 2.60
N SER A 170 -23.19 -4.85 3.53
CA SER A 170 -22.86 -4.57 4.94
C SER A 170 -21.35 -4.58 5.17
N ASP A 171 -20.89 -3.96 6.26
CA ASP A 171 -19.48 -4.01 6.69
C ASP A 171 -18.94 -5.44 6.88
N THR A 172 -19.83 -6.40 7.16
CA THR A 172 -19.49 -7.81 7.37
C THR A 172 -19.61 -8.67 6.10
N ASP A 173 -20.04 -8.08 4.98
CA ASP A 173 -20.18 -8.80 3.73
C ASP A 173 -18.79 -9.20 3.19
N PRO A 174 -18.56 -10.47 2.82
CA PRO A 174 -17.34 -10.89 2.17
C PRO A 174 -16.98 -10.06 0.93
N LEU A 175 -17.99 -9.56 0.21
CA LEU A 175 -17.78 -8.73 -0.96
C LEU A 175 -17.20 -7.35 -0.60
N THR A 176 -17.56 -6.79 0.57
CA THR A 176 -16.92 -5.57 1.10
C THR A 176 -15.42 -5.77 1.29
N THR A 177 -15.02 -6.94 1.80
CA THR A 177 -13.60 -7.29 1.95
C THR A 177 -12.91 -7.37 0.60
N LEU A 178 -13.49 -8.08 -0.36
CA LEU A 178 -12.92 -8.24 -1.70
C LEU A 178 -12.71 -6.89 -2.41
N VAL A 179 -13.63 -5.95 -2.22
CA VAL A 179 -13.54 -4.61 -2.83
C VAL A 179 -12.39 -3.82 -2.26
N VAL A 180 -12.21 -3.84 -0.94
CA VAL A 180 -11.08 -3.18 -0.29
C VAL A 180 -9.76 -3.81 -0.75
N GLU A 181 -9.70 -5.13 -0.89
CA GLU A 181 -8.51 -5.83 -1.41
C GLU A 181 -8.21 -5.45 -2.87
N VAL A 182 -9.21 -5.45 -3.75
CA VAL A 182 -9.06 -5.05 -5.16
C VAL A 182 -8.65 -3.57 -5.26
N ALA A 183 -9.30 -2.69 -4.49
CA ALA A 183 -8.97 -1.27 -4.46
C ALA A 183 -7.54 -1.03 -3.97
N ALA A 184 -7.13 -1.65 -2.86
CA ALA A 184 -5.78 -1.56 -2.33
C ALA A 184 -4.74 -2.00 -3.37
N ALA A 185 -4.95 -3.16 -4.00
CA ALA A 185 -4.04 -3.69 -5.02
C ALA A 185 -3.92 -2.79 -6.25
N LEU A 186 -5.02 -2.18 -6.70
CA LEU A 186 -5.01 -1.24 -7.82
C LEU A 186 -4.28 0.06 -7.47
N VAL A 187 -4.56 0.64 -6.30
CA VAL A 187 -3.90 1.86 -5.84
C VAL A 187 -2.41 1.61 -5.63
N GLU A 188 -2.03 0.45 -5.10
CA GLU A 188 -0.64 0.02 -4.93
C GLU A 188 0.07 -0.13 -6.29
N ALA A 189 -0.65 -0.61 -7.31
CA ALA A 189 -0.18 -0.65 -8.70
C ALA A 189 -0.17 0.72 -9.41
N GLY A 190 -0.55 1.80 -8.72
CA GLY A 190 -0.61 3.15 -9.27
C GLY A 190 -1.83 3.41 -10.17
N LEU A 191 -2.88 2.59 -10.07
CA LEU A 191 -4.13 2.71 -10.81
C LEU A 191 -5.22 3.31 -9.89
N PRO A 192 -5.51 4.62 -10.00
CA PRO A 192 -6.49 5.27 -9.13
C PRO A 192 -7.92 4.82 -9.46
N LEU A 193 -8.79 4.86 -8.45
CA LEU A 193 -10.22 4.68 -8.63
C LEU A 193 -10.85 5.91 -9.29
N TYR A 194 -11.82 5.65 -10.15
CA TYR A 194 -12.63 6.68 -10.79
C TYR A 194 -13.53 7.35 -9.76
N ASP A 195 -13.47 8.67 -9.70
CA ASP A 195 -14.26 9.51 -8.80
C ASP A 195 -15.67 9.72 -9.35
N ALA A 196 -16.57 8.79 -9.01
CA ALA A 196 -17.96 8.82 -9.44
C ALA A 196 -18.75 9.97 -8.77
N ALA A 197 -18.44 10.25 -7.49
CA ALA A 197 -19.15 11.21 -6.67
C ALA A 197 -18.84 12.67 -7.04
N GLN A 198 -17.58 13.00 -7.34
CA GLN A 198 -17.18 14.40 -7.62
C GLN A 198 -17.16 14.72 -9.11
N GLY A 199 -17.49 13.77 -9.99
CA GLY A 199 -17.49 13.97 -11.44
C GLY A 199 -16.15 14.49 -11.97
N ARG A 200 -15.04 14.12 -11.31
CA ARG A 200 -13.73 14.64 -11.68
C ARG A 200 -13.38 14.16 -13.09
N PRO A 201 -12.74 15.01 -13.90
CA PRO A 201 -12.49 14.70 -15.30
C PRO A 201 -11.44 13.59 -15.50
N ALA A 202 -10.70 13.20 -14.46
CA ALA A 202 -9.63 12.20 -14.58
C ALA A 202 -10.21 10.79 -14.86
N GLY A 203 -9.56 10.05 -15.76
CA GLY A 203 -9.86 8.64 -15.94
C GLY A 203 -9.42 7.80 -14.74
N GLY A 204 -10.00 6.62 -14.55
CA GLY A 204 -9.69 5.76 -13.41
C GLY A 204 -10.41 4.41 -13.50
N VAL A 205 -10.18 3.55 -12.52
CA VAL A 205 -10.84 2.24 -12.44
C VAL A 205 -12.20 2.38 -11.75
N CYS A 206 -13.25 1.87 -12.39
CA CYS A 206 -14.58 1.73 -11.83
C CYS A 206 -14.73 0.35 -11.20
N LEU A 207 -15.24 0.31 -9.96
CA LEU A 207 -15.62 -0.91 -9.26
C LEU A 207 -17.13 -0.90 -9.04
N VAL A 208 -17.79 -2.01 -9.38
CA VAL A 208 -19.23 -2.21 -9.19
C VAL A 208 -19.46 -3.60 -8.56
N PRO A 209 -20.26 -3.73 -7.50
CA PRO A 209 -20.55 -5.04 -6.94
C PRO A 209 -21.47 -5.81 -7.88
N GLU A 210 -21.16 -7.08 -8.11
CA GLU A 210 -22.00 -8.02 -8.84
C GLU A 210 -22.43 -9.13 -7.88
N THR A 211 -23.56 -8.89 -7.22
CA THR A 211 -24.09 -9.77 -6.17
C THR A 211 -24.53 -11.13 -6.71
N GLY A 212 -24.94 -11.21 -7.98
CA GLY A 212 -25.36 -12.46 -8.61
C GLY A 212 -24.21 -13.45 -8.84
N CYS A 213 -22.99 -12.93 -9.03
CA CYS A 213 -21.78 -13.74 -9.23
C CYS A 213 -20.83 -13.71 -8.02
N SER A 214 -21.25 -13.07 -6.92
CA SER A 214 -20.42 -12.86 -5.72
C SER A 214 -19.03 -12.30 -6.04
N GLY A 215 -18.98 -11.23 -6.83
CA GLY A 215 -17.73 -10.64 -7.28
C GLY A 215 -17.83 -9.15 -7.56
N VAL A 216 -16.71 -8.57 -7.99
CA VAL A 216 -16.56 -7.14 -8.31
C VAL A 216 -16.32 -7.01 -9.80
N LEU A 217 -17.17 -6.25 -10.47
CA LEU A 217 -16.94 -5.83 -11.84
C LEU A 217 -15.95 -4.68 -11.85
N VAL A 218 -14.92 -4.84 -12.68
CA VAL A 218 -13.81 -3.92 -12.84
C VAL A 218 -13.76 -3.47 -14.29
N SER A 219 -13.71 -2.16 -14.49
CA SER A 219 -13.53 -1.56 -15.81
C SER A 219 -12.75 -0.26 -15.69
N TRP A 220 -12.11 0.16 -16.78
CA TRP A 220 -11.53 1.49 -16.87
C TRP A 220 -12.59 2.50 -17.30
N ARG A 221 -12.50 3.73 -16.81
CA ARG A 221 -13.20 4.88 -17.38
C ARG A 221 -12.17 5.85 -17.92
N THR A 222 -12.23 6.07 -19.23
CA THR A 222 -11.34 7.02 -19.90
C THR A 222 -11.74 8.46 -19.53
N HIS A 223 -10.75 9.35 -19.43
CA HIS A 223 -10.98 10.77 -19.21
C HIS A 223 -11.95 11.36 -20.25
N ASP A 224 -12.93 12.16 -19.81
CA ASP A 224 -13.97 12.75 -20.66
C ASP A 224 -13.41 13.53 -21.88
N ARG A 225 -12.21 14.11 -21.78
CA ARG A 225 -11.54 14.81 -22.88
C ARG A 225 -11.25 13.94 -24.10
N MET A 226 -11.18 12.62 -23.94
CA MET A 226 -11.06 11.71 -25.09
C MET A 226 -12.32 11.70 -25.96
N GLY A 227 -13.49 11.99 -25.39
CA GLY A 227 -14.75 12.13 -26.14
C GLY A 227 -15.03 13.57 -26.59
N VAL A 228 -14.54 14.56 -25.86
CA VAL A 228 -14.79 15.99 -26.12
C VAL A 228 -14.17 16.39 -27.48
N HIS A 229 -15.04 16.85 -28.40
CA HIS A 229 -14.77 17.21 -29.81
C HIS A 229 -14.48 16.03 -30.76
N GLY A 230 -14.51 14.77 -30.31
CA GLY A 230 -14.35 13.61 -31.18
C GLY A 230 -13.07 13.60 -32.03
N LEU A 231 -12.05 14.38 -31.66
CA LEU A 231 -10.89 14.71 -32.50
C LEU A 231 -10.08 13.48 -32.93
N ARG A 232 -10.14 12.39 -32.16
CA ARG A 232 -9.45 11.12 -32.44
C ARG A 232 -10.37 10.05 -33.05
N GLY A 233 -11.67 10.33 -33.19
CA GLY A 233 -12.68 9.39 -33.68
C GLY A 233 -13.09 8.32 -32.66
N ALA A 234 -14.27 7.72 -32.88
CA ALA A 234 -14.84 6.70 -32.00
C ALA A 234 -13.96 5.45 -31.89
N ALA A 235 -13.32 5.03 -32.99
CA ALA A 235 -12.44 3.86 -33.01
C ALA A 235 -11.25 3.99 -32.05
N ALA A 236 -10.64 5.18 -31.94
CA ALA A 236 -9.54 5.41 -31.01
C ALA A 236 -10.02 5.36 -29.55
N GLY A 237 -11.20 5.88 -29.26
CA GLY A 237 -11.83 5.77 -27.94
C GLY A 237 -12.07 4.32 -27.54
N THR A 238 -12.66 3.52 -28.42
CA THR A 238 -12.88 2.08 -28.19
C THR A 238 -11.58 1.32 -28.01
N ALA A 239 -10.55 1.61 -28.82
CA ALA A 239 -9.26 0.93 -28.72
C ALA A 239 -8.55 1.23 -27.39
N VAL A 240 -8.53 2.50 -26.94
CA VAL A 240 -7.97 2.87 -25.63
C VAL A 240 -8.75 2.21 -24.51
N GLN A 241 -10.09 2.21 -24.59
CA GLN A 241 -10.94 1.58 -23.59
C GLN A 241 -10.66 0.08 -23.44
N GLN A 242 -10.54 -0.64 -24.57
CA GLN A 242 -10.21 -2.07 -24.58
C GLN A 242 -8.79 -2.33 -24.03
N LEU A 243 -7.81 -1.52 -24.45
CA LEU A 243 -6.43 -1.66 -23.99
C LEU A 243 -6.32 -1.45 -22.48
N MET A 244 -6.98 -0.41 -21.95
CA MET A 244 -6.96 -0.12 -20.51
C MET A 244 -7.71 -1.18 -19.71
N ASN A 245 -8.85 -1.66 -20.18
CA ASN A 245 -9.55 -2.77 -19.54
C ASN A 245 -8.66 -4.03 -19.46
N ALA A 246 -7.96 -4.36 -20.55
CA ALA A 246 -7.03 -5.49 -20.58
C ALA A 246 -5.84 -5.29 -19.64
N ALA A 247 -5.27 -4.08 -19.57
CA ALA A 247 -4.16 -3.77 -18.68
C ALA A 247 -4.54 -3.87 -17.19
N VAL A 248 -5.73 -3.39 -16.83
CA VAL A 248 -6.27 -3.51 -15.47
C VAL A 248 -6.48 -4.99 -15.12
N ALA A 249 -7.08 -5.77 -16.04
CA ALA A 249 -7.31 -7.19 -15.84
C ALA A 249 -6.00 -7.98 -15.65
N ASP A 250 -4.99 -7.75 -16.50
CA ASP A 250 -3.69 -8.41 -16.40
C ASP A 250 -2.98 -8.02 -15.09
N SER A 251 -3.04 -6.75 -14.70
CA SER A 251 -2.48 -6.28 -13.42
C SER A 251 -3.08 -7.05 -12.23
N LEU A 252 -4.41 -7.19 -12.19
CA LEU A 252 -5.09 -7.95 -11.14
C LEU A 252 -4.71 -9.44 -11.15
N VAL A 253 -4.58 -10.06 -12.32
CA VAL A 253 -4.10 -11.45 -12.42
C VAL A 253 -2.68 -11.59 -11.88
N ARG A 254 -1.79 -10.64 -12.18
CA ARG A 254 -0.40 -10.62 -11.69
C ARG A 254 -0.32 -10.38 -10.18
N LEU A 255 -1.26 -9.62 -9.63
CA LEU A 255 -1.42 -9.39 -8.19
C LEU A 255 -2.14 -10.56 -7.47
N GLY A 256 -2.48 -11.64 -8.18
CA GLY A 256 -2.99 -12.87 -7.60
C GLY A 256 -4.51 -13.01 -7.61
N PHE A 257 -5.26 -12.13 -8.25
CA PHE A 257 -6.71 -12.24 -8.29
C PHE A 257 -7.22 -13.27 -9.30
N VAL A 258 -8.38 -13.84 -9.01
CA VAL A 258 -9.19 -14.64 -9.95
C VAL A 258 -10.03 -13.70 -10.79
N VAL A 259 -9.63 -13.51 -12.05
CA VAL A 259 -10.25 -12.57 -12.99
C VAL A 259 -10.89 -13.34 -14.16
N GLN A 260 -12.12 -13.00 -14.50
CA GLN A 260 -12.87 -13.55 -15.64
C GLN A 260 -13.34 -12.42 -16.54
N THR A 261 -13.37 -12.63 -17.86
CA THR A 261 -13.99 -11.66 -18.77
C THR A 261 -15.50 -11.67 -18.59
N PHE A 262 -16.10 -10.49 -18.46
CA PHE A 262 -17.53 -10.34 -18.21
C PHE A 262 -18.18 -9.40 -19.24
N GLY A 263 -19.16 -9.92 -19.97
CA GLY A 263 -19.90 -9.18 -20.99
C GLY A 263 -19.09 -8.83 -22.25
N ALA A 264 -19.76 -8.20 -23.22
CA ALA A 264 -19.17 -7.84 -24.51
C ALA A 264 -18.31 -6.55 -24.47
N THR A 265 -18.44 -5.76 -23.41
CA THR A 265 -17.75 -4.46 -23.21
C THR A 265 -16.34 -4.58 -22.67
N GLY A 266 -15.85 -5.80 -22.42
CA GLY A 266 -14.50 -6.05 -21.92
C GLY A 266 -14.32 -5.70 -20.45
N CYS A 267 -15.39 -5.68 -19.67
CA CYS A 267 -15.30 -5.62 -18.21
C CYS A 267 -14.71 -6.93 -17.69
N SER A 268 -14.12 -6.88 -16.50
CA SER A 268 -13.60 -8.06 -15.82
C SER A 268 -14.34 -8.30 -14.51
N LEU A 269 -14.69 -9.53 -14.22
CA LEU A 269 -15.25 -9.95 -12.94
C LEU A 269 -14.13 -10.53 -12.08
N VAL A 270 -13.97 -9.99 -10.87
CA VAL A 270 -13.03 -10.48 -9.85
C VAL A 270 -13.82 -11.17 -8.75
N THR A 271 -13.48 -12.41 -8.41
CA THR A 271 -14.26 -13.21 -7.44
C THR A 271 -13.49 -13.61 -6.19
N ALA A 272 -12.15 -13.57 -6.23
CA ALA A 272 -11.31 -13.96 -5.11
C ALA A 272 -9.85 -13.54 -5.30
N LEU A 273 -9.08 -13.54 -4.22
CA LEU A 273 -7.63 -13.63 -4.22
C LEU A 273 -7.22 -15.12 -4.23
N ARG A 274 -6.20 -15.50 -5.01
CA ARG A 274 -5.70 -16.88 -5.12
C ARG A 274 -4.90 -17.34 -3.90
#